data_AF-Q54FB2-F1
#
_entry.id   AF-Q54FB2-F1
#
_cell.length_a   1.000
_cell.length_b   1.000
_cell.length_c   1.000
_cell.angle_alpha   90.00
_cell.angle_beta   90.00
_cell.angle_gamma   90.00
#
_symmetry.space_group_name_H-M   'P 1'
#
loop_
_entity.id
_entity.type
_entity.pdbx_description
1 polymer ?
#
loop_
_entity_poly.entity_id
_entity_poly.type
_entity_poly.pdbx_seq_one_letter_code
_entity_poly.pdbx_strand_id
1 'polypeptide(L)'
;MSIIDIKFTINDFLLNQESLQNNNKYSCPICCEFIYKKSIYQCKSGHFACQGCWETSLKNKKECMICRIKVNLINDLSRCLVIEQFFSKEECFWCDKIVRLKSLQEHEYQWL
;
A
#
# COMPACT_ATOMS: atom_id res chain seq x y z
N MET A 1 -5.65 36.26 4.22
CA MET A 1 -5.67 34.99 3.47
C MET A 1 -5.41 33.87 4.46
N SER A 2 -6.41 33.04 4.76
CA SER A 2 -6.22 31.82 5.52
C SER A 2 -5.47 30.82 4.63
N ILE A 3 -4.32 30.35 5.09
CA ILE A 3 -3.63 29.23 4.45
C ILE A 3 -4.54 28.01 4.64
N ILE A 4 -5.12 27.53 3.55
CA ILE A 4 -5.87 26.27 3.56
C ILE A 4 -4.82 25.18 3.41
N ASP A 5 -4.54 24.47 4.50
CA ASP A 5 -3.73 23.26 4.45
C ASP A 5 -4.53 22.15 3.76
N ILE A 6 -4.42 22.10 2.44
CA ILE A 6 -5.01 21.01 1.66
C ILE A 6 -4.11 19.79 1.85
N LYS A 7 -4.56 18.85 2.69
CA LYS A 7 -3.94 17.53 2.83
C LYS A 7 -4.30 16.68 1.62
N PHE A 8 -3.30 16.36 0.81
CA PHE A 8 -3.43 15.40 -0.27
C PHE A 8 -2.85 14.04 0.18
N THR A 9 -3.46 12.96 -0.29
CA THR A 9 -2.95 11.60 -0.16
C THR A 9 -2.20 11.20 -1.43
N ILE A 10 -1.37 10.15 -1.37
CA ILE A 10 -0.68 9.68 -2.59
C ILE A 10 -1.66 9.23 -3.68
N ASN A 11 -2.88 8.84 -3.28
CA ASN A 11 -3.96 8.44 -4.18
C ASN A 11 -4.41 9.62 -5.08
N ASP A 12 -4.18 10.86 -4.62
CA ASP A 12 -4.54 12.09 -5.34
C ASP A 12 -3.48 12.49 -6.38
N PHE A 13 -2.23 12.02 -6.24
CA PHE A 13 -1.12 12.36 -7.14
C PHE A 13 -0.86 11.31 -8.24
N LEU A 14 -1.44 10.12 -8.12
CA LEU A 14 -1.19 9.04 -9.06
C LEU A 14 -2.07 9.19 -10.31
N LEU A 15 -1.49 9.80 -11.34
CA LEU A 15 -2.09 10.25 -12.62
C LEU A 15 -2.79 9.21 -13.49
N ASN A 16 -2.84 7.96 -13.07
CA ASN A 16 -3.56 6.95 -13.82
C ASN A 16 -4.22 6.00 -12.84
N GLN A 17 -5.17 6.54 -12.07
CA GLN A 17 -6.07 5.74 -11.25
C GLN A 17 -6.60 4.56 -12.05
N GLU A 18 -6.92 4.75 -13.34
CA GLU A 18 -7.37 3.68 -14.22
C GLU A 18 -6.29 2.60 -14.44
N SER A 19 -5.03 2.94 -14.71
CA SER A 19 -3.95 1.95 -14.89
C SER A 19 -3.52 1.26 -13.59
N LEU A 20 -3.64 1.95 -12.45
CA LEU A 20 -3.34 1.39 -11.12
C LEU A 20 -4.49 0.53 -10.60
N GLN A 21 -5.74 0.94 -10.83
CA GLN A 21 -6.95 0.18 -10.52
C GLN A 21 -7.10 -1.03 -11.46
N ASN A 22 -6.84 -0.87 -12.77
CA ASN A 22 -6.94 -1.96 -13.75
C ASN A 22 -5.93 -3.07 -13.51
N ASN A 23 -4.85 -2.80 -12.77
CA ASN A 23 -3.92 -3.86 -12.37
C ASN A 23 -4.04 -4.26 -10.90
N ASN A 24 -4.64 -3.48 -9.99
CA ASN A 24 -4.74 -3.77 -8.54
C ASN A 24 -3.43 -4.24 -7.87
N LYS A 25 -2.29 -4.16 -8.56
CA LYS A 25 -1.01 -4.78 -8.17
C LYS A 25 -0.44 -4.14 -6.91
N TYR A 26 -0.83 -2.89 -6.66
CA TYR A 26 -0.31 -2.04 -5.61
C TYR A 26 -1.36 -1.56 -4.63
N SER A 27 -2.52 -2.21 -4.64
CA SER A 27 -3.58 -1.94 -3.66
C SER A 27 -3.71 -3.15 -2.75
N CYS A 28 -3.96 -2.92 -1.47
CA CYS A 28 -4.35 -3.99 -0.59
C CYS A 28 -5.69 -4.56 -1.08
N PRO A 29 -5.81 -5.87 -1.34
CA PRO A 29 -7.07 -6.44 -1.86
C PRO A 29 -8.21 -6.44 -0.84
N ILE A 30 -7.95 -6.00 0.40
CA ILE A 30 -8.92 -6.00 1.50
C ILE A 30 -9.48 -4.61 1.77
N CYS A 31 -8.61 -3.59 1.89
CA CYS A 31 -9.04 -2.21 2.12
C CYS A 31 -9.01 -1.34 0.86
N CYS A 32 -8.55 -1.88 -0.27
CA CYS A 32 -8.40 -1.18 -1.55
C CYS A 32 -7.44 0.03 -1.54
N GLU A 33 -6.84 0.35 -0.39
CA GLU A 33 -5.85 1.40 -0.27
C GLU A 33 -4.50 0.98 -0.86
N PHE A 34 -3.77 1.96 -1.39
CA PHE A 34 -2.42 1.74 -1.87
C PHE A 34 -1.49 1.24 -0.75
N ILE A 35 -0.54 0.38 -1.14
CA ILE A 35 0.46 -0.24 -0.26
C ILE A 35 1.65 0.68 0.08
N TYR A 36 1.59 1.96 -0.32
CA TYR A 36 2.63 2.96 -0.03
C TYR A 36 2.93 3.07 1.47
N LYS A 37 4.22 2.96 1.83
CA LYS A 37 4.73 3.03 3.22
C LYS A 37 4.03 2.06 4.20
N LYS A 38 3.34 1.03 3.69
CA LYS A 38 2.69 0.01 4.51
C LYS A 38 3.52 -1.27 4.52
N SER A 39 3.65 -1.88 5.70
CA SER A 39 4.11 -3.26 5.81
C SER A 39 3.07 -4.19 5.19
N ILE A 40 3.51 -5.04 4.26
CA ILE A 40 2.67 -6.01 3.56
C ILE A 40 3.05 -7.41 4.03
N TYR A 41 2.05 -8.21 4.39
CA TYR A 41 2.25 -9.59 4.82
C TYR A 41 1.51 -10.54 3.89
N GLN A 42 2.09 -11.72 3.69
CA GLN A 42 1.53 -12.79 2.86
C GLN A 42 1.37 -14.08 3.64
N CYS A 43 0.31 -14.83 3.33
CA CYS A 43 0.14 -16.19 3.85
C CYS A 43 1.03 -17.18 3.07
N LYS A 44 1.07 -18.44 3.53
CA LYS A 44 1.86 -19.51 2.90
C LYS A 44 1.47 -19.80 1.43
N SER A 45 0.26 -19.42 1.01
CA SER A 45 -0.20 -19.55 -0.38
C SER A 45 0.08 -18.30 -1.23
N GLY A 46 0.73 -17.28 -0.69
CA GLY A 46 1.08 -16.05 -1.43
C GLY A 46 0.00 -14.96 -1.47
N HIS A 47 -1.17 -15.16 -0.84
CA HIS A 47 -2.17 -14.10 -0.70
C HIS A 47 -1.68 -13.02 0.27
N PHE A 48 -1.68 -11.76 -0.18
CA PHE A 48 -1.14 -10.63 0.58
C PHE A 48 -2.22 -9.64 1.02
N ALA A 49 -1.92 -8.88 2.08
CA ALA A 49 -2.68 -7.72 2.51
C ALA A 49 -1.78 -6.82 3.37
N CYS A 50 -2.20 -5.57 3.62
CA CYS A 50 -1.49 -4.70 4.53
C CYS A 50 -1.59 -5.20 5.98
N GLN A 51 -0.61 -4.83 6.80
CA GLN A 51 -0.53 -5.20 8.22
C GLN A 51 -1.83 -4.92 8.98
N GLY A 52 -2.39 -3.71 8.83
CA GLY A 52 -3.64 -3.35 9.53
C GLY A 52 -4.82 -4.24 9.18
N CYS A 53 -4.95 -4.68 7.91
CA CYS A 53 -5.98 -5.63 7.51
C CYS A 53 -5.77 -7.02 8.11
N TRP A 54 -4.53 -7.51 8.14
CA TRP A 54 -4.20 -8.77 8.80
C TRP A 54 -4.48 -8.73 10.29
N GLU A 55 -4.02 -7.70 11.00
CA GLU A 55 -4.26 -7.54 12.43
C GLU A 55 -5.76 -7.48 12.76
N THR A 56 -6.53 -6.74 11.95
CA THR A 56 -7.99 -6.63 12.13
C THR A 56 -8.68 -7.96 11.87
N SER A 57 -8.31 -8.67 10.81
CA SER A 57 -8.92 -9.96 10.48
C SER A 57 -8.59 -11.03 11.51
N LEU A 58 -7.32 -11.13 11.92
CA LEU A 58 -6.83 -12.14 12.86
C LEU A 58 -7.34 -11.97 14.29
N LYS A 59 -7.91 -10.81 14.65
CA LYS A 59 -8.68 -10.66 15.89
C LYS A 59 -9.97 -11.49 15.87
N ASN A 60 -10.60 -11.62 14.70
CA ASN A 60 -11.90 -12.25 14.54
C ASN A 60 -11.82 -13.68 13.99
N LYS A 61 -10.92 -13.92 13.02
CA LYS A 61 -10.80 -15.20 12.31
C LYS A 61 -9.33 -15.58 12.16
N LYS A 62 -8.96 -16.78 12.60
CA LYS A 62 -7.59 -17.29 12.60
C LYS A 62 -7.20 -17.96 11.27
N GLU A 63 -7.44 -17.24 10.18
CA GLU A 63 -7.27 -17.75 8.82
C GLU A 63 -6.92 -16.63 7.82
N CYS A 64 -6.42 -17.03 6.65
CA CYS A 64 -6.26 -16.12 5.53
C CYS A 64 -7.61 -15.60 5.04
N MET A 65 -7.68 -14.28 4.83
CA MET A 65 -8.88 -13.59 4.32
C MET A 65 -9.33 -14.05 2.94
N ILE A 66 -8.43 -14.65 2.15
CA ILE A 66 -8.67 -15.08 0.76
C ILE A 66 -8.79 -16.60 0.66
N CYS A 67 -7.73 -17.36 1.00
CA CYS A 67 -7.74 -18.83 0.86
C CYS A 67 -8.11 -19.61 2.11
N ARG A 68 -8.43 -18.96 3.24
CA ARG A 68 -8.86 -19.61 4.49
C ARG A 68 -7.83 -20.57 5.12
N ILE A 69 -6.59 -20.61 4.63
CA ILE A 69 -5.53 -21.37 5.31
C ILE A 69 -5.32 -20.82 6.73
N LYS A 70 -5.09 -21.70 7.70
CA LYS A 70 -4.93 -21.32 9.11
C LYS A 70 -3.76 -20.36 9.31
N VAL A 71 -4.02 -19.28 10.03
CA VAL A 71 -3.06 -18.24 10.45
C VAL A 71 -3.47 -17.82 11.85
N ASN A 72 -2.70 -18.15 12.88
CA ASN A 72 -3.12 -17.87 14.27
C ASN A 72 -2.78 -16.43 14.67
N LEU A 73 -1.62 -15.97 14.23
CA LEU A 73 -1.04 -14.68 14.61
C LEU A 73 -0.36 -14.06 13.39
N ILE A 74 -0.13 -12.75 13.47
CA ILE A 74 0.61 -12.05 12.41
C ILE A 74 2.02 -12.60 12.21
N ASN A 75 2.64 -13.12 13.29
CA ASN A 75 3.97 -13.73 13.25
C ASN A 75 4.01 -15.06 12.46
N ASP A 76 2.85 -15.65 12.14
CA ASP A 76 2.77 -16.81 11.24
C ASP A 76 2.88 -16.41 9.75
N LEU A 77 2.78 -15.11 9.45
CA LEU A 77 2.85 -14.56 8.10
C LEU A 77 4.28 -14.12 7.77
N SER A 78 4.61 -14.17 6.48
CA SER A 78 5.87 -13.61 5.98
C SER A 78 5.67 -12.20 5.46
N ARG A 79 6.61 -11.29 5.71
CA ARG A 79 6.59 -9.95 5.11
C ARG A 79 6.91 -10.03 3.62
N CYS A 80 6.07 -9.42 2.77
CA CYS A 80 6.21 -9.45 1.32
C CYS A 80 7.02 -8.24 0.83
N LEU A 81 8.34 -8.28 1.04
CA LEU A 81 9.25 -7.19 0.67
C LEU A 81 9.24 -6.90 -0.83
N VAL A 82 8.97 -7.89 -1.67
CA VAL A 82 8.91 -7.73 -3.13
C VAL A 82 7.81 -6.75 -3.51
N ILE A 83 6.60 -6.94 -2.98
CA ILE A 83 5.45 -6.04 -3.23
C ILE A 83 5.73 -4.64 -2.68
N GLU A 84 6.30 -4.54 -1.49
CA GLU A 84 6.70 -3.24 -0.90
C GLU A 84 7.72 -2.49 -1.78
N GLN A 85 8.71 -3.22 -2.32
CA GLN A 85 9.77 -2.63 -3.14
C GLN A 85 9.31 -2.28 -4.56
N PHE A 86 8.40 -3.06 -5.16
CA PHE A 86 7.92 -2.75 -6.51
C PHE A 86 7.21 -1.40 -6.55
N PHE A 87 6.38 -1.09 -5.55
CA PHE A 87 5.73 0.22 -5.48
C PHE A 87 6.73 1.38 -5.42
N SER A 88 7.86 1.19 -4.72
CA SER A 88 8.89 2.23 -4.62
C SER A 88 9.60 2.56 -5.94
N LYS A 89 9.43 1.72 -6.97
CA LYS A 89 10.04 1.89 -8.29
C LYS A 89 9.09 2.51 -9.31
N GLU A 90 7.79 2.54 -9.05
CA GLU A 90 6.80 3.10 -9.96
C GLU A 90 6.96 4.62 -10.07
N GLU A 91 6.68 5.14 -11.26
CA GLU A 91 6.80 6.56 -11.60
C GLU A 91 5.43 7.25 -11.51
N CYS A 92 5.43 8.47 -11.00
CA CYS A 92 4.26 9.34 -10.85
C CYS A 92 4.63 10.74 -11.34
N PHE A 93 3.69 11.52 -11.88
CA PHE A 93 4.03 12.91 -12.13
C PHE A 93 3.74 13.79 -10.92
N TRP A 94 4.65 14.73 -10.72
CA TRP A 94 4.47 15.86 -9.83
C TRP A 94 4.84 17.13 -10.60
N CYS A 95 3.92 18.10 -10.70
CA CYS A 95 4.11 19.37 -11.41
C CYS A 95 4.77 19.19 -12.81
N ASP A 96 4.11 18.46 -13.70
CA ASP A 96 4.54 18.19 -15.08
C ASP A 96 5.89 17.46 -15.25
N LYS A 97 6.45 16.91 -14.17
CA LYS A 97 7.66 16.06 -14.22
C LYS A 97 7.33 14.63 -13.85
N ILE A 98 7.82 13.67 -14.63
CA ILE A 98 7.90 12.26 -14.24
C ILE A 98 8.91 12.15 -13.11
N VAL A 99 8.48 11.70 -11.95
CA VAL A 99 9.32 11.45 -10.79
C VAL A 99 9.07 10.04 -10.30
N ARG A 100 10.12 9.33 -9.88
CA ARG A 100 9.91 8.05 -9.18
C ARG A 100 9.15 8.32 -7.87
N LEU A 101 8.27 7.43 -7.46
CA LEU A 101 7.61 7.52 -6.15
C LEU A 101 8.62 7.68 -5.01
N LYS A 102 9.79 7.03 -5.14
CA LYS A 102 10.91 7.21 -4.23
C LYS A 102 11.40 8.67 -4.09
N SER A 103 11.40 9.44 -5.17
CA SER A 103 11.81 10.85 -5.15
C SER A 103 10.74 11.78 -4.56
N LEU A 104 9.45 11.42 -4.63
CA LEU A 104 8.40 12.12 -3.88
C LEU A 104 8.53 11.92 -2.36
N GLN A 105 9.01 10.74 -1.93
CA GLN A 105 9.23 10.45 -0.51
C GLN A 105 10.20 11.43 0.16
N GLU A 106 11.18 11.95 -0.58
CA GLU A 106 12.17 12.91 -0.06
C GLU A 106 11.62 14.34 0.00
N HIS A 107 10.68 14.69 -0.89
CA HIS A 107 10.08 16.03 -0.96
C HIS A 107 8.97 16.26 0.08
N GLU A 108 8.22 15.23 0.51
CA GLU A 108 7.24 15.36 1.62
C GLU A 108 7.90 15.85 2.93
N TYR A 109 9.20 15.60 3.13
CA TYR A 109 9.94 16.04 4.32
C TYR A 109 10.31 17.54 4.34
N GLN A 110 10.05 18.29 3.26
CA GLN A 110 10.27 19.75 3.28
C GLN A 110 9.05 20.57 3.67
N TRP A 111 7.89 19.93 3.87
CA TRP A 111 6.63 20.61 4.19
C TRP A 111 5.97 20.12 5.51
N LEU A 112 6.70 19.34 6.32
CA LEU A 112 6.37 19.01 7.71
C LEU A 112 7.45 19.58 8.65
#